data_AF-A0A846DP48-F1
#
_entry.id   AF-A0A846DP48-F1
#
_cell.length_a   1.000
_cell.length_b   1.000
_cell.length_c   1.000
_cell.angle_alpha   90.00
_cell.angle_beta   90.00
_cell.angle_gamma   90.00
#
_symmetry.space_group_name_H-M   'P 1'
#
loop_
_entity.id
_entity.type
_entity.pdbx_description
1 polymer ?
#
loop_
_entity_poly.entity_id
_entity_poly.type
_entity_poly.pdbx_seq_one_letter_code
_entity_poly.pdbx_strand_id
1 'polypeptide(L)'
;MSVVIPDDIVQASQMTEDEFKLEIALMLYKQDKISSGKVRAWTGLTVIEFQHELAKRGLDLNYDVADFEADLKTLQSMSLL
;
A
#
# COMPACT_ATOMS: atom_id res chain seq x y z
N MET A 1 20.75 -0.22 3.85
CA MET A 1 21.12 -0.10 2.42
C MET A 1 20.09 0.80 1.76
N SER A 2 20.52 1.76 0.94
CA SER A 2 19.62 2.67 0.19
C SER A 2 19.70 2.39 -1.30
N VAL A 3 18.58 2.57 -1.99
CA VAL A 3 18.50 2.64 -3.46
C VAL A 3 18.27 4.11 -3.80
N VAL A 4 19.06 4.66 -4.71
CA VAL A 4 18.97 6.06 -5.14
C VAL A 4 18.38 6.09 -6.54
N ILE A 5 17.35 6.91 -6.73
CA ILE A 5 16.76 7.18 -8.05
C ILE A 5 17.38 8.49 -8.55
N PRO A 6 18.01 8.49 -9.74
CA PRO A 6 18.52 9.71 -10.35
C PRO A 6 17.43 10.75 -10.65
N ASP A 7 17.76 12.04 -10.49
CA ASP A 7 16.81 13.14 -10.69
C ASP A 7 16.26 13.22 -12.11
N ASP A 8 17.06 12.85 -13.12
CA ASP A 8 16.64 12.85 -14.53
C ASP A 8 15.51 11.84 -14.79
N ILE A 9 15.49 10.71 -14.07
CA ILE A 9 14.39 9.74 -14.14
C ILE A 9 13.10 10.32 -13.55
N VAL A 10 13.18 11.00 -12.40
CA VAL A 10 12.01 11.65 -11.79
C VAL A 10 11.51 12.78 -12.70
N GLN A 11 12.40 13.61 -13.23
CA GLN A 11 12.05 14.69 -14.17
C GLN A 11 11.41 14.16 -15.46
N ALA A 12 11.94 13.07 -16.02
CA ALA A 12 11.38 12.45 -17.23
C ALA A 12 9.96 11.91 -17.01
N SER A 13 9.62 11.49 -15.79
CA SER A 13 8.26 11.05 -15.43
C SER A 13 7.25 12.20 -15.33
N GLN A 14 7.72 13.46 -15.24
CA GLN A 14 6.89 14.64 -14.95
C GLN A 14 6.10 14.53 -13.65
N MET A 15 6.61 13.76 -12.68
CA MET A 15 6.05 13.62 -11.34
C MET A 15 6.89 14.39 -10.33
N THR A 16 6.25 14.80 -9.25
CA THR A 16 6.93 15.17 -8.01
C THR A 16 7.57 13.94 -7.36
N GLU A 17 8.53 14.16 -6.46
CA GLU A 17 9.16 13.07 -5.71
C GLU A 17 8.14 12.23 -4.93
N ASP A 18 7.12 12.87 -4.35
CA ASP A 18 6.09 12.20 -3.56
C ASP A 18 5.14 11.38 -4.44
N GLU A 19 4.75 11.89 -5.61
CA GLU A 19 3.98 11.13 -6.60
C GLU A 19 4.77 9.91 -7.09
N PHE A 20 6.06 10.08 -7.39
CA PHE A 20 6.91 8.98 -7.85
C PHE A 20 7.08 7.89 -6.77
N LYS A 21 7.31 8.30 -5.51
CA LYS A 21 7.35 7.37 -4.37
C LYS A 21 6.03 6.62 -4.20
N LEU A 22 4.90 7.33 -4.32
CA LEU A 22 3.58 6.74 -4.21
C LEU A 22 3.35 5.67 -5.29
N GLU A 23 3.69 5.96 -6.54
CA GLU A 23 3.55 5.00 -7.63
C GLU A 23 4.38 3.72 -7.39
N ILE A 24 5.62 3.86 -6.91
CA ILE A 24 6.43 2.69 -6.56
C ILE A 24 5.82 1.92 -5.38
N ALA A 25 5.37 2.63 -4.34
CA ALA A 25 4.79 2.01 -3.16
C ALA A 25 3.52 1.22 -3.53
N LEU A 26 2.65 1.78 -4.38
CA LEU A 26 1.44 1.12 -4.85
C LEU A 26 1.74 -0.06 -5.80
N MET A 27 2.75 0.06 -6.67
CA MET A 27 3.22 -1.05 -7.49
C MET A 27 3.67 -2.24 -6.61
N LEU A 28 4.47 -1.98 -5.58
CA LEU A 28 4.95 -3.02 -4.67
C LEU A 28 3.82 -3.61 -3.83
N TYR A 29 2.85 -2.79 -3.41
CA TYR A 29 1.65 -3.23 -2.71
C TYR A 29 0.82 -4.18 -3.59
N LYS A 30 0.54 -3.79 -4.83
CA LYS A 30 -0.22 -4.61 -5.79
C LYS A 30 0.43 -5.96 -6.08
N GLN A 31 1.75 -6.07 -5.89
CA GLN A 31 2.51 -7.31 -6.08
C GLN A 31 2.69 -8.12 -4.78
N ASP A 32 1.96 -7.76 -3.72
CA ASP A 32 2.05 -8.37 -2.37
C ASP A 32 3.48 -8.37 -1.79
N LYS A 33 4.31 -7.40 -2.20
CA LYS A 33 5.71 -7.29 -1.73
C LYS A 33 5.83 -6.48 -0.44
N ILE A 34 4.93 -5.52 -0.24
CA ILE A 34 4.87 -4.71 0.98
C ILE A 34 3.42 -4.57 1.43
N SER A 35 3.21 -4.48 2.74
CA SER A 35 1.88 -4.27 3.32
C SER A 35 1.41 -2.82 3.17
N SER A 36 0.11 -2.59 3.32
CA SER A 36 -0.47 -1.24 3.38
C SER A 36 0.18 -0.37 4.47
N GLY A 37 0.51 -0.97 5.62
CA GLY A 37 1.24 -0.29 6.70
C GLY A 37 2.62 0.21 6.25
N LYS A 38 3.33 -0.56 5.41
CA LYS A 38 4.64 -0.18 4.88
C LYS A 38 4.52 0.93 3.83
N VAL A 39 3.49 0.88 2.97
CA VAL A 39 3.18 1.98 2.03
C VAL A 39 3.00 3.27 2.80
N ARG A 40 2.05 3.30 3.75
CA ARG A 40 1.72 4.49 4.55
C ARG A 40 2.93 5.02 5.33
N ALA A 41 3.72 4.14 5.92
CA ALA A 41 4.93 4.56 6.65
C ALA A 41 5.98 5.21 5.72
N TRP A 42 6.04 4.80 4.44
CA TRP A 42 6.98 5.35 3.48
C TRP A 42 6.47 6.66 2.85
N THR A 43 5.18 6.73 2.53
CA THR A 43 4.57 7.87 1.84
C THR A 43 4.00 8.93 2.78
N GLY A 44 3.90 8.64 4.08
CA GLY A 44 3.29 9.53 5.07
C GLY A 44 1.76 9.57 5.04
N LEU A 45 1.12 8.75 4.19
CA LEU A 45 -0.34 8.73 4.06
C LEU A 45 -1.02 8.16 5.31
N THR A 46 -2.14 8.77 5.69
CA THR A 46 -3.10 8.18 6.61
C THR A 46 -3.80 6.97 5.98
N VAL A 47 -4.57 6.23 6.80
CA VAL A 47 -5.36 5.08 6.32
C VAL A 47 -6.35 5.48 5.24
N ILE A 48 -7.05 6.59 5.44
CA ILE A 48 -8.09 7.08 4.53
C ILE A 48 -7.49 7.62 3.24
N GLU A 49 -6.36 8.32 3.31
CA GLU A 49 -5.69 8.81 2.09
C GLU A 49 -5.17 7.64 1.25
N PHE A 50 -4.57 6.62 1.88
CA PHE A 50 -4.17 5.40 1.17
C PHE A 50 -5.36 4.73 0.47
N GLN A 51 -6.49 4.56 1.16
CA GLN A 51 -7.70 4.00 0.56
C GLN A 51 -8.23 4.85 -0.60
N HIS A 52 -8.16 6.18 -0.50
CA HIS A 52 -8.49 7.05 -1.62
C HIS A 52 -7.54 6.86 -2.81
N GLU A 53 -6.23 6.71 -2.58
CA GLU A 53 -5.27 6.46 -3.65
C GLU A 53 -5.51 5.11 -4.36
N LEU A 54 -5.94 4.08 -3.62
CA LEU A 54 -6.38 2.82 -4.21
C LEU A 54 -7.65 2.99 -5.06
N ALA A 55 -8.67 3.64 -4.49
CA ALA A 55 -9.96 3.85 -5.16
C ALA A 55 -9.81 4.66 -6.45
N LYS A 56 -8.98 5.71 -6.47
CA LYS A 56 -8.65 6.51 -7.67
C LYS A 56 -8.11 5.66 -8.82
N ARG A 57 -7.44 4.55 -8.51
CA ARG A 57 -6.80 3.64 -9.47
C ARG A 57 -7.61 2.37 -9.72
N GLY A 58 -8.80 2.25 -9.13
CA GLY A 58 -9.61 1.03 -9.21
C GLY A 58 -8.91 -0.19 -8.60
N LEU A 59 -8.10 0.04 -7.56
CA LEU A 59 -7.45 -1.02 -6.80
C LEU A 59 -8.25 -1.30 -5.54
N ASP A 60 -8.40 -2.59 -5.23
CA ASP A 60 -8.98 -3.05 -3.99
C ASP A 60 -7.91 -3.17 -2.90
N LEU A 61 -8.35 -3.33 -1.65
CA LEU A 61 -7.47 -3.77 -0.59
C LEU A 61 -7.02 -5.21 -0.87
N ASN A 62 -5.74 -5.50 -0.64
CA ASN A 62 -5.22 -6.86 -0.55
C ASN A 62 -5.78 -7.51 0.72
N TYR A 63 -7.05 -7.89 0.66
CA TYR A 63 -7.79 -8.60 1.69
C TYR A 63 -8.62 -9.65 0.98
N ASP A 64 -8.29 -10.91 1.21
CA ASP A 64 -8.94 -12.03 0.53
C ASP A 64 -9.79 -12.89 1.49
N VAL A 65 -10.30 -14.01 0.97
CA VAL A 65 -11.12 -14.94 1.75
C VAL A 65 -10.30 -15.61 2.86
N ALA A 66 -9.01 -15.88 2.62
CA ALA A 66 -8.15 -16.51 3.62
C ALA A 66 -7.87 -15.54 4.78
N ASP A 67 -7.69 -14.25 4.49
CA ASP A 67 -7.61 -13.20 5.51
C ASP A 67 -8.90 -13.14 6.34
N PHE A 68 -10.05 -13.15 5.67
CA PHE A 68 -11.35 -13.17 6.34
C PHE A 68 -11.54 -14.40 7.24
N GLU A 69 -11.18 -15.60 6.75
CA GLU A 69 -11.25 -16.82 7.55
C GLU A 69 -10.30 -16.79 8.77
N ALA A 70 -9.13 -16.18 8.63
CA ALA A 70 -8.19 -15.98 9.73
C ALA A 70 -8.75 -15.02 10.79
N ASP A 71 -9.42 -13.95 10.37
CA ASP A 71 -10.10 -13.01 11.27
C ASP A 71 -11.24 -13.70 12.02
N LEU A 72 -12.05 -14.53 11.36
CA LEU A 72 -13.11 -15.31 12.01
C LEU A 72 -12.55 -16.26 13.07
N LYS A 73 -11.45 -16.97 12.78
CA LYS A 73 -10.78 -17.84 13.75
C LYS A 73 -10.27 -17.05 14.95
N THR A 74 -9.71 -15.86 14.70
CA THR A 74 -9.27 -14.95 15.77
C THR A 74 -10.43 -14.59 16.69
N LEU A 75 -11.55 -14.16 16.14
CA LEU A 75 -12.74 -13.78 16.91
C LEU A 75 -13.33 -14.94 17.72
N GLN A 76 -13.40 -16.14 17.14
CA GLN A 76 -13.84 -17.37 17.85
C GLN A 76 -12.91 -17.69 19.02
N SER A 77 -11.58 -17.57 18.83
CA SER A 77 -10.61 -17.82 19.91
C SER A 77 -10.75 -16.87 21.09
N MET A 78 -11.28 -15.66 20.83
CA MET A 78 -11.56 -14.64 21.84
C MET A 78 -12.97 -14.74 22.42
N SER A 79 -13.79 -15.71 21.99
CA SER A 79 -15.21 -15.82 22.36
C SER A 79 -16.03 -14.56 22.02
N LEU A 80 -15.66 -13.86 20.94
CA LEU A 80 -16.39 -12.71 20.38
C LEU A 80 -17.37 -13.12 19.27
N LEU A 81 -17.28 -14.38 18.82
CA LEU A 81 -18.16 -15.11 17.90
C LEU A 81 -18.34 -16.53 18.44
#